data_AF-A0A7S3TK31-F1
#
_entry.id   AF-A0A7S3TK31-F1
#
_cell.length_a   1.000
_cell.length_b   1.000
_cell.length_c   1.000
_cell.angle_alpha   90.00
_cell.angle_beta   90.00
_cell.angle_gamma   90.00
#
_symmetry.space_group_name_H-M   'P 1'
#
loop_
_entity.id
_entity.type
_entity.pdbx_description
1 polymer ?
#
loop_
_entity_poly.entity_id
_entity_poly.type
_entity_poly.pdbx_seq_one_letter_code
_entity_poly.pdbx_strand_id
1 'polypeptide(L)'
;RQSLYWLKEIACDTAWPSAGCDYYQGSGWAGEAYPRGSSSAQYYGRGAKQVSWNYNYGPFSKVIFGDVETLLANPERVAEEGWLATVSAFWFYTSPQSPKPSMHDVVTGFWQANAADSAAGISAGFGATINIINGALECGKWTQNATNRVENYK
;
A
#
# COMPACT_ATOMS: atom_id res chain seq x y z
N ARG A 1 21.87 9.62 8.27
CA ARG A 1 20.55 10.30 8.27
C ARG A 1 19.61 9.39 7.50
N GLN A 2 18.72 8.67 8.18
CA GLN A 2 17.78 7.73 7.55
C GLN A 2 16.42 8.42 7.40
N SER A 3 15.80 8.27 6.23
CA SER A 3 14.61 9.01 5.77
C SER A 3 13.28 8.46 6.29
N LEU A 4 13.28 7.40 7.10
CA LEU A 4 12.08 6.76 7.65
C LEU A 4 12.26 6.46 9.13
N TYR A 5 11.30 6.88 9.96
CA TYR A 5 11.29 6.58 11.40
C TYR A 5 11.06 5.08 11.67
N TRP A 6 10.22 4.43 10.86
CA TRP A 6 10.03 2.98 10.86
C TRP A 6 10.16 2.41 9.43
N LEU A 7 11.02 1.42 9.24
CA LEU A 7 11.17 0.70 7.96
C LEU A 7 10.16 -0.44 7.79
N LYS A 8 9.68 -0.97 8.92
CA LYS A 8 8.74 -2.09 9.04
C LYS A 8 7.63 -1.67 10.00
N GLU A 9 6.46 -2.26 9.84
CA GLU A 9 5.33 -2.05 10.74
C GLU A 9 5.72 -2.35 12.20
N ILE A 10 5.23 -1.53 13.13
CA ILE A 10 5.58 -1.67 14.55
C ILE A 10 5.09 -3.04 15.04
N ALA A 11 5.95 -3.74 15.79
CA ALA A 11 5.72 -5.08 16.33
C ALA A 11 5.62 -6.22 15.29
N CYS A 12 5.96 -5.96 14.02
CA CYS A 12 6.08 -6.99 12.99
C CYS A 12 7.54 -7.30 12.65
N ASP A 13 7.95 -8.54 12.93
CA ASP A 13 9.26 -9.07 12.59
C ASP A 13 9.14 -10.54 12.20
N THR A 14 9.86 -10.94 11.16
CA THR A 14 10.01 -12.34 10.75
C THR A 14 10.72 -13.19 11.80
N ALA A 15 11.54 -12.57 12.67
CA ALA A 15 12.17 -13.26 13.79
C ALA A 15 11.19 -13.54 14.95
N TRP A 16 10.12 -12.74 15.08
CA TRP A 16 9.10 -12.85 16.11
C TRP A 16 7.71 -12.62 15.49
N PRO A 17 7.23 -13.59 14.69
CA PRO A 17 6.00 -13.41 13.94
C PRO A 17 4.82 -13.31 14.91
N SER A 18 4.27 -12.11 15.06
CA SER A 18 3.00 -11.96 15.76
C SER A 18 1.87 -12.43 14.83
N ALA A 19 0.82 -13.03 15.39
CA ALA A 19 -0.33 -13.50 14.62
C ALA A 19 -1.01 -12.38 13.81
N GLY A 20 -0.81 -11.11 14.19
CA GLY A 20 -1.33 -9.93 13.49
C GLY A 20 -0.52 -9.48 12.27
N CYS A 21 0.65 -10.05 12.01
CA CYS A 21 1.58 -9.56 10.98
C CYS A 21 1.54 -10.36 9.68
N ASP A 22 0.64 -11.32 9.52
CA ASP A 22 0.63 -12.17 8.34
C ASP A 22 0.23 -11.42 7.06
N TYR A 23 -0.79 -10.55 7.16
CA TYR A 23 -1.32 -9.74 6.05
C TYR A 23 -1.48 -10.54 4.75
N TYR A 24 -1.89 -11.79 4.86
CA TYR A 24 -2.04 -12.68 3.71
C TYR A 24 -3.51 -12.92 3.43
N GLN A 25 -3.94 -12.58 2.21
CA GLN A 25 -5.23 -13.00 1.71
C GLN A 25 -5.03 -14.24 0.83
N GLY A 26 -5.22 -15.42 1.44
CA GLY A 26 -5.02 -16.70 0.77
C GLY A 26 -6.21 -17.22 -0.02
N SER A 27 -7.39 -16.61 0.13
CA SER A 27 -8.62 -17.02 -0.57
C SER A 27 -9.06 -16.00 -1.62
N GLY A 28 -9.77 -16.50 -2.63
CA GLY A 28 -10.26 -15.72 -3.76
C GLY A 28 -9.14 -15.21 -4.66
N TRP A 29 -9.45 -14.15 -5.42
CA TRP A 29 -8.58 -13.62 -6.48
C TRP A 29 -7.15 -13.31 -6.02
N ALA A 30 -6.98 -12.81 -4.78
CA ALA A 30 -5.69 -12.41 -4.27
C ALA A 30 -4.78 -13.63 -4.00
N GLY A 31 -5.33 -14.71 -3.45
CA GLY A 31 -4.58 -15.93 -3.19
C GLY A 31 -4.24 -16.70 -4.46
N GLU A 32 -5.12 -16.64 -5.47
CA GLU A 32 -4.90 -17.24 -6.78
C GLU A 32 -3.83 -16.49 -7.60
N ALA A 33 -3.91 -15.16 -7.65
CA ALA A 33 -2.98 -14.34 -8.43
C ALA A 33 -1.63 -14.09 -7.73
N TYR A 34 -1.64 -14.03 -6.40
CA TYR A 34 -0.48 -13.69 -5.57
C TYR A 34 -0.34 -14.69 -4.42
N PRO A 35 -0.06 -15.96 -4.73
CA PRO A 35 0.08 -17.00 -3.71
C PRO A 35 1.26 -16.72 -2.80
N ARG A 36 1.23 -17.32 -1.60
CA ARG A 36 2.33 -17.17 -0.65
C ARG A 36 3.63 -17.77 -1.23
N GLY A 37 4.68 -16.96 -1.33
CA GLY A 37 5.95 -17.40 -1.91
C GLY A 37 6.78 -18.35 -1.02
N SER A 38 6.60 -18.31 0.30
CA SER A 38 7.25 -19.24 1.24
C SER A 38 6.44 -19.40 2.54
N SER A 39 6.62 -20.50 3.27
CA SER A 39 5.86 -20.78 4.51
C SER A 39 6.05 -19.73 5.61
N SER A 40 7.14 -18.96 5.58
CA SER A 40 7.44 -17.88 6.52
C SER A 40 7.19 -16.48 5.97
N ALA A 41 6.85 -16.33 4.69
CA ALA A 41 6.64 -15.01 4.07
C ALA A 41 5.45 -14.31 4.73
N GLN A 42 5.68 -13.13 5.30
CA GLN A 42 4.65 -12.27 5.89
C GLN A 42 4.61 -10.91 5.19
N TYR A 43 3.40 -10.40 4.92
CA TYR A 43 3.20 -9.23 4.06
C TYR A 43 2.78 -7.97 4.83
N TYR A 44 3.25 -7.81 6.06
CA TYR A 44 3.05 -6.58 6.85
C TYR A 44 3.73 -5.35 6.21
N GLY A 45 3.43 -4.17 6.77
CA GLY A 45 3.90 -2.89 6.24
C GLY A 45 5.43 -2.79 6.16
N ARG A 46 5.97 -2.47 4.97
CA ARG A 46 7.39 -2.17 4.78
C ARG A 46 7.62 -0.96 3.87
N GLY A 47 8.77 -0.31 4.04
CA GLY A 47 9.20 0.81 3.21
C GLY A 47 8.42 2.10 3.47
N ALA A 48 8.64 3.11 2.62
CA ALA A 48 8.15 4.48 2.83
C ALA A 48 6.62 4.59 2.81
N LYS A 49 5.95 3.75 2.00
CA LYS A 49 4.48 3.71 1.95
C LYS A 49 3.85 2.79 2.98
N GLN A 50 4.66 1.93 3.62
CA GLN A 50 4.18 0.76 4.36
C GLN A 50 3.30 -0.10 3.45
N VAL A 51 3.91 -0.66 2.40
CA VAL A 51 3.21 -1.60 1.51
C VAL A 51 2.89 -2.86 2.31
N SER A 52 1.62 -3.23 2.34
CA SER A 52 1.10 -4.41 3.05
C SER A 52 0.23 -5.24 2.12
N TRP A 53 0.05 -6.51 2.43
CA TRP A 53 -0.72 -7.52 1.69
C TRP A 53 -0.06 -8.13 0.46
N ASN A 54 -0.18 -9.45 0.31
CA ASN A 54 0.32 -10.21 -0.85
C ASN A 54 -0.11 -9.61 -2.19
N TYR A 55 -1.37 -9.15 -2.28
CA TYR A 55 -1.89 -8.51 -3.48
C TYR A 55 -1.33 -7.12 -3.78
N ASN A 56 -0.51 -6.53 -2.89
CA ASN A 56 0.32 -5.38 -3.22
C ASN A 56 1.78 -5.78 -3.48
N TYR A 57 2.33 -6.74 -2.73
CA TYR A 57 3.70 -7.23 -2.94
C TYR A 57 3.87 -7.86 -4.33
N GLY A 58 2.91 -8.64 -4.81
CA GLY A 58 2.97 -9.29 -6.12
C GLY A 58 3.01 -8.29 -7.29
N PRO A 59 2.03 -7.38 -7.44
CA PRO A 59 2.06 -6.36 -8.48
C PRO A 59 3.26 -5.42 -8.37
N PHE A 60 3.69 -5.07 -7.15
CA PHE A 60 4.90 -4.29 -6.96
C PHE A 60 6.14 -5.04 -7.47
N SER A 61 6.25 -6.33 -7.15
CA SER A 61 7.29 -7.21 -7.68
C SER A 61 7.27 -7.21 -9.21
N LYS A 62 6.07 -7.34 -9.81
CA LYS A 62 5.91 -7.38 -11.27
C LYS A 62 6.50 -6.14 -11.94
N VAL A 63 6.27 -4.96 -11.36
CA VAL A 63 6.77 -3.69 -11.90
C VAL A 63 8.28 -3.56 -11.75
N ILE A 64 8.85 -4.04 -10.65
CA ILE A 64 10.28 -3.83 -10.32
C ILE A 64 11.19 -4.93 -10.86
N PHE A 65 10.75 -6.18 -10.79
CA PHE A 65 11.53 -7.37 -11.13
C PHE A 65 11.03 -8.10 -12.38
N GLY A 66 9.86 -7.73 -12.90
CA GLY A 66 9.25 -8.40 -14.07
C GLY A 66 8.42 -9.64 -13.72
N ASP A 67 8.42 -10.05 -12.45
CA ASP A 67 7.77 -11.25 -11.93
C ASP A 67 7.02 -10.96 -10.62
N VAL A 68 6.01 -11.75 -10.28
CA VAL A 68 5.26 -11.55 -9.03
C VAL A 68 5.96 -12.20 -7.83
N GLU A 69 6.82 -13.18 -8.09
CA GLU A 69 7.36 -14.15 -7.15
C GLU A 69 8.45 -13.57 -6.26
N THR A 70 9.27 -12.66 -6.79
CA THR A 70 10.47 -12.16 -6.11
C THR A 70 10.16 -11.56 -4.74
N LEU A 71 9.19 -10.64 -4.68
CA LEU A 71 8.77 -10.04 -3.41
C LEU A 71 7.68 -10.85 -2.68
N LEU A 72 7.05 -11.83 -3.34
CA LEU A 72 6.19 -12.79 -2.65
C LEU A 72 7.01 -13.82 -1.85
N ALA A 73 8.17 -14.21 -2.36
CA ALA A 73 9.08 -15.12 -1.67
C ALA A 73 9.92 -14.40 -0.60
N ASN A 74 10.34 -13.15 -0.88
CA ASN A 74 11.29 -12.38 -0.08
C ASN A 74 10.76 -10.94 0.22
N PRO A 75 9.64 -10.79 0.95
CA PRO A 75 9.03 -9.49 1.19
C PRO A 75 9.89 -8.54 2.05
N GLU A 76 10.82 -9.07 2.84
CA GLU A 76 11.77 -8.31 3.67
C GLU A 76 12.69 -7.38 2.88
N ARG A 77 12.94 -7.69 1.59
CA ARG A 77 13.74 -6.86 0.69
C ARG A 77 13.25 -5.42 0.63
N VAL A 78 11.94 -5.18 0.76
CA VAL A 78 11.35 -3.82 0.77
C VAL A 78 11.85 -2.97 1.94
N ALA A 79 12.23 -3.60 3.06
CA ALA A 79 12.78 -2.90 4.23
C ALA A 79 14.32 -2.94 4.29
N GLU A 80 14.96 -3.90 3.63
CA GLU A 80 16.42 -4.12 3.68
C GLU A 80 17.16 -3.38 2.57
N GLU A 81 16.53 -3.21 1.41
CA GLU A 81 17.09 -2.47 0.29
C GLU A 81 16.51 -1.05 0.28
N GLY A 82 17.32 -0.07 0.67
CA GLY A 82 16.86 1.32 0.85
C GLY A 82 16.20 1.93 -0.40
N TRP A 83 16.62 1.52 -1.60
CA TRP A 83 16.00 1.98 -2.85
C TRP A 83 14.59 1.37 -3.05
N LEU A 84 14.38 0.09 -2.70
CA LEU A 84 13.05 -0.54 -2.73
C LEU A 84 12.10 0.14 -1.74
N ALA A 85 12.59 0.49 -0.56
CA ALA A 85 11.81 1.21 0.45
C ALA A 85 11.23 2.51 -0.12
N THR A 86 12.01 3.28 -0.89
CA THR A 86 11.55 4.52 -1.54
C THR A 86 10.66 4.24 -2.74
N VAL A 87 11.08 3.34 -3.64
CA VAL A 87 10.33 3.07 -4.88
C VAL A 87 8.96 2.45 -4.61
N SER A 88 8.79 1.73 -3.49
CA SER A 88 7.47 1.23 -3.06
C SER A 88 6.43 2.35 -2.89
N ALA A 89 6.84 3.54 -2.44
CA ALA A 89 5.95 4.68 -2.31
C ALA A 89 5.61 5.33 -3.65
N PHE A 90 6.59 5.44 -4.54
CA PHE A 90 6.36 5.92 -5.90
C PHE A 90 5.42 4.99 -6.65
N TRP A 91 5.67 3.68 -6.59
CA TRP A 91 4.81 2.68 -7.21
C TRP A 91 3.37 2.81 -6.74
N PHE A 92 3.12 2.89 -5.43
CA PHE A 92 1.76 3.04 -4.91
C PHE A 92 1.12 4.37 -5.35
N TYR A 93 1.90 5.46 -5.38
CA TYR A 93 1.41 6.77 -5.79
C TYR A 93 0.98 6.79 -7.27
N THR A 94 1.73 6.12 -8.15
CA THR A 94 1.49 6.15 -9.61
C THR A 94 0.63 5.00 -10.14
N SER A 95 0.43 3.93 -9.36
CA SER A 95 -0.26 2.73 -9.86
C SER A 95 -1.75 2.75 -9.51
N PRO A 96 -2.66 2.76 -10.49
CA PRO A 96 -4.08 2.58 -10.22
C PRO A 96 -4.35 1.16 -9.71
N GLN A 97 -5.28 1.02 -8.76
CA GLN A 97 -5.72 -0.26 -8.22
C GLN A 97 -7.24 -0.31 -8.27
N SER A 98 -7.78 -0.84 -9.36
CA SER A 98 -9.23 -0.86 -9.62
C SER A 98 -10.03 -1.33 -8.40
N PRO A 99 -11.09 -0.61 -8.00
CA PRO A 99 -11.70 0.53 -8.69
C PRO A 99 -11.04 1.90 -8.44
N LYS A 100 -9.97 1.97 -7.64
CA LYS A 100 -9.32 3.23 -7.26
C LYS A 100 -8.39 3.73 -8.37
N PRO A 101 -8.42 5.04 -8.70
CA PRO A 101 -7.42 5.63 -9.59
C PRO A 101 -6.05 5.70 -8.91
N SER A 102 -5.02 6.08 -9.66
CA SER A 102 -3.74 6.42 -9.05
C SER A 102 -3.86 7.73 -8.26
N MET A 103 -3.06 7.89 -7.20
CA MET A 103 -2.98 9.19 -6.51
C MET A 103 -2.42 10.26 -7.44
N HIS A 104 -1.52 9.87 -8.34
CA HIS A 104 -0.93 10.76 -9.33
C HIS A 104 -1.98 11.41 -10.23
N ASP A 105 -2.91 10.64 -10.80
CA ASP A 105 -3.96 11.16 -11.69
C ASP A 105 -4.91 12.10 -10.95
N VAL A 106 -5.21 11.83 -9.68
CA VAL A 106 -6.01 12.72 -8.84
C VAL A 106 -5.31 14.07 -8.64
N VAL A 107 -4.02 14.05 -8.30
CA VAL A 107 -3.26 15.27 -7.98
C VAL A 107 -2.98 16.11 -9.23
N THR A 108 -2.81 15.46 -10.39
CA THR A 108 -2.53 16.12 -11.67
C THR A 108 -3.79 16.53 -12.44
N GLY A 109 -4.98 16.13 -11.97
CA GLY A 109 -6.25 16.47 -12.60
C GLY A 109 -6.62 15.61 -13.81
N PHE A 110 -5.93 14.48 -14.03
CA PHE A 110 -6.29 13.52 -15.08
C PHE A 110 -7.43 12.57 -14.66
N TRP A 111 -7.65 12.40 -13.36
CA TRP A 111 -8.79 11.63 -12.87
C TRP A 111 -10.04 12.49 -12.73
N GLN A 112 -11.16 11.97 -13.23
CA GLN A 112 -12.49 12.52 -13.05
C GLN A 112 -13.35 11.53 -12.27
N ALA A 113 -14.04 12.01 -11.23
CA ALA A 113 -14.97 11.21 -10.44
C ALA A 113 -16.09 10.66 -11.33
N ASN A 114 -16.34 9.36 -11.25
CA ASN A 114 -17.48 8.74 -11.91
C ASN A 114 -18.76 8.90 -11.06
N ALA A 115 -19.87 8.30 -11.52
CA ALA A 115 -21.15 8.39 -10.82
C ALA A 115 -21.11 7.75 -9.41
N ALA A 116 -20.39 6.64 -9.23
CA ALA A 116 -20.24 5.98 -7.94
C ALA A 116 -19.36 6.79 -6.98
N ASP A 117 -18.26 7.36 -7.48
CA ASP A 117 -17.40 8.26 -6.70
C ASP A 117 -18.18 9.49 -6.22
N SER A 118 -18.94 10.11 -7.13
CA SER A 118 -19.76 11.29 -6.83
C SER A 118 -20.86 10.95 -5.81
N ALA A 119 -21.51 9.79 -5.95
CA ALA A 119 -22.51 9.33 -4.98
C ALA A 119 -21.91 9.04 -3.60
N ALA A 120 -20.64 8.64 -3.54
CA ALA A 120 -19.88 8.45 -2.31
C ALA A 120 -19.29 9.77 -1.74
N GLY A 121 -19.56 10.92 -2.37
CA GLY A 121 -19.01 12.21 -1.96
C GLY A 121 -17.51 12.36 -2.20
N ILE A 122 -16.94 11.55 -3.10
CA ILE A 122 -15.51 11.59 -3.45
C ILE A 122 -15.33 12.56 -4.62
N SER A 123 -14.55 13.61 -4.39
CA SER A 123 -14.17 14.60 -5.40
C SER A 123 -12.65 14.71 -5.53
N ALA A 124 -12.16 15.30 -6.63
CA ALA A 124 -10.73 15.48 -6.85
C ALA A 124 -10.12 16.38 -5.78
N GLY A 125 -8.99 15.94 -5.21
CA GLY A 125 -8.25 16.66 -4.18
C GLY A 125 -7.56 15.73 -3.19
N PHE A 126 -6.92 16.31 -2.17
CA PHE A 126 -6.14 15.55 -1.18
C PHE A 126 -6.99 14.51 -0.43
N GLY A 127 -8.28 14.80 -0.18
CA GLY A 127 -9.22 13.85 0.42
C GLY A 127 -9.40 12.55 -0.38
N ALA A 128 -9.45 12.63 -1.72
CA ALA A 128 -9.49 11.44 -2.56
C ALA A 128 -8.19 10.61 -2.44
N THR A 129 -7.04 11.25 -2.26
CA THR A 129 -5.78 10.52 -2.03
C THR A 129 -5.75 9.79 -0.70
N ILE A 130 -6.36 10.35 0.35
CA ILE A 130 -6.57 9.66 1.64
C ILE A 130 -7.48 8.44 1.44
N ASN A 131 -8.55 8.60 0.66
CA ASN A 131 -9.47 7.50 0.35
C ASN A 131 -8.77 6.36 -0.41
N ILE A 132 -7.88 6.69 -1.35
CA ILE A 132 -7.06 5.70 -2.07
C ILE A 132 -6.18 4.92 -1.07
N ILE A 133 -5.45 5.64 -0.20
CA ILE A 133 -4.53 5.06 0.78
C ILE A 133 -5.25 4.15 1.78
N ASN A 134 -6.34 4.63 2.41
CA ASN A 134 -6.96 3.91 3.54
C ASN A 134 -8.43 4.31 3.81
N GLY A 135 -9.22 4.53 2.76
CA GLY A 135 -10.58 5.05 2.88
C GLY A 135 -11.52 4.27 3.79
N ALA A 136 -11.38 2.94 3.84
CA ALA A 136 -12.20 2.09 4.70
C ALA A 136 -12.05 2.41 6.19
N LEU A 137 -10.88 2.90 6.61
CA LEU A 137 -10.61 3.23 8.02
C LEU A 137 -10.69 4.73 8.29
N GLU A 138 -10.31 5.56 7.31
CA GLU A 138 -10.05 6.99 7.52
C GLU A 138 -11.10 7.93 6.93
N CYS A 139 -12.00 7.45 6.05
CA CYS A 139 -13.01 8.27 5.38
C CYS A 139 -14.43 8.01 5.90
N GLY A 140 -15.37 8.90 5.57
CA GLY A 140 -16.78 8.84 6.02
C GLY A 140 -17.02 9.18 7.50
N LYS A 141 -15.94 9.47 8.24
CA LYS A 141 -15.95 9.86 9.66
C LYS A 141 -14.68 10.65 9.99
N TRP A 142 -14.69 11.35 11.12
CA TRP A 142 -13.47 11.96 11.63
C TRP A 142 -12.50 10.88 12.13
N THR A 143 -11.22 11.03 11.81
CA THR A 143 -10.13 10.25 12.39
C THR A 143 -8.91 11.14 12.63
N GLN A 144 -8.13 10.81 13.67
CA GLN A 144 -6.85 11.49 13.92
C GLN A 144 -5.86 11.26 12.77
N ASN A 145 -5.84 10.06 12.18
CA ASN A 145 -4.93 9.75 11.07
C ASN A 145 -5.21 10.62 9.83
N ALA A 146 -6.48 10.78 9.43
CA ALA A 146 -6.84 11.66 8.32
C ALA A 146 -6.45 13.12 8.62
N THR A 147 -6.68 13.58 9.86
CA THR A 147 -6.27 14.91 10.33
C THR A 147 -4.75 15.10 10.19
N ASN A 148 -3.96 14.16 10.70
CA ASN A 148 -2.51 14.19 10.61
C ASN A 148 -2.02 14.24 9.16
N ARG A 149 -2.67 13.51 8.24
CA ARG A 149 -2.32 13.58 6.81
C ARG A 149 -2.51 14.97 6.24
N VAL A 150 -3.63 15.61 6.57
CA VAL A 150 -3.93 16.98 6.12
C VAL A 150 -2.96 17.98 6.72
N GLU A 151 -2.60 17.83 7.99
CA GLU A 151 -1.63 18.69 8.67
C GLU A 151 -0.22 18.56 8.06
N ASN A 152 0.23 17.34 7.74
CA ASN A 152 1.52 17.13 7.08
C ASN A 152 1.56 17.59 5.61
N TYR A 153 0.41 17.77 4.96
CA TYR A 153 0.34 18.24 3.57
C TYR A 153 0.40 19.77 3.46
N LYS A 154 0.01 20.49 4.51
CA LYS A 154 0.06 21.97 4.57
C LYS A 154 1.47 22.47 4.85
#